data_AF-A0A5M4AD11-F1
#
_entry.id   AF-A0A5M4AD11-F1
#
_cell.length_a   1.000
_cell.length_b   1.000
_cell.length_c   1.000
_cell.angle_alpha   90.00
_cell.angle_beta   90.00
_cell.angle_gamma   90.00
#
_symmetry.space_group_name_H-M   'P 1'
#
loop_
_entity.id
_entity.type
_entity.pdbx_description
1 polymer ?
#
loop_
_entity_poly.entity_id
_entity_poly.type
_entity_poly.pdbx_seq_one_letter_code
_entity_poly.pdbx_strand_id
1 'polypeptide(L)' 'MKKNNLNSGLIYALVLILAIVSSVHAQDSQPGKLALTPPMGWNSWNKFGCNVSENLIMEMADAMV' A
#
# COMPACT_ATOMS: atom_id res chain seq x y z
N MET A 1 -0.68 49.97 24.92
CA MET A 1 0.29 49.02 24.31
C MET A 1 -0.27 47.61 24.37
N LYS A 2 -1.01 47.12 23.35
CA LYS A 2 -1.51 45.73 23.32
C LYS A 2 -1.88 45.21 21.91
N LYS A 3 -1.16 45.62 20.86
CA LYS A 3 -1.49 45.25 19.47
C LYS A 3 -0.55 44.22 18.81
N ASN A 4 0.55 43.81 19.45
CA ASN A 4 1.60 43.03 18.76
C ASN A 4 1.57 41.52 19.06
N ASN A 5 0.99 41.10 20.19
CA ASN A 5 0.94 39.68 20.58
C ASN A 5 -0.13 38.87 19.82
N LEU A 6 -1.16 39.54 19.28
CA LEU A 6 -2.24 38.88 18.53
C LEU A 6 -1.77 38.43 17.14
N ASN A 7 -0.93 39.23 16.48
CA ASN A 7 -0.39 38.93 15.15
C ASN A 7 0.69 37.83 15.22
N SER A 8 1.50 37.83 16.29
CA SER A 8 2.53 36.83 16.50
C SER A 8 1.94 35.44 16.78
N GLY A 9 0.87 35.35 17.60
CA GLY A 9 0.16 34.10 17.82
C GLY A 9 -0.49 33.53 16.55
N LEU A 10 -0.99 34.40 15.68
CA LEU A 10 -1.58 34.02 14.39
C LEU A 10 -0.53 33.46 13.42
N ILE A 11 0.69 34.03 13.43
CA ILE A 11 1.84 33.51 12.67
C ILE A 11 2.26 32.14 13.18
N TYR A 12 2.37 31.94 14.50
CA TYR A 12 2.71 30.64 15.06
C TYR A 12 1.66 29.58 14.74
N ALA A 13 0.38 29.92 14.82
CA ALA A 13 -0.71 29.02 14.44
C ALA A 13 -0.62 28.61 12.96
N LEU A 14 -0.32 29.56 12.06
CA LEU A 14 -0.12 29.27 10.63
C LEU A 14 1.08 28.37 10.36
N VAL A 15 2.21 28.59 11.04
CA VAL A 15 3.41 27.73 10.91
C VAL A 15 3.11 26.32 11.40
N LEU A 16 2.35 26.19 12.50
CA LEU A 16 1.98 24.90 13.07
C LEU A 16 1.04 24.12 12.12
N ILE A 17 0.08 24.80 11.51
CA ILE A 17 -0.82 24.21 10.51
C ILE A 17 -0.05 23.74 9.27
N LEU A 18 0.91 24.55 8.79
CA LEU A 18 1.72 24.20 7.62
C LEU A 18 2.62 22.97 7.89
N ALA A 19 3.16 22.85 9.11
CA ALA A 19 3.95 21.70 9.51
C ALA A 19 3.14 20.39 9.51
N ILE A 20 1.87 20.43 9.93
CA ILE A 20 1.00 19.25 9.98
C ILE A 20 0.62 18.75 8.58
N VAL A 21 0.41 19.65 7.61
CA VAL A 21 0.05 19.30 6.23
C VAL A 21 1.19 18.62 5.48
N SER A 22 2.43 18.84 5.90
CA SER A 22 3.65 18.32 5.25
C SER A 22 3.84 16.80 5.41
N SER A 23 3.12 16.16 6.33
CA SER A 23 3.25 14.73 6.64
C SER A 23 2.31 13.81 5.85
N VAL A 24 1.43 14.36 4.99
CA VAL A 24 0.51 13.56 4.17
C VAL A 24 1.21 13.15 2.87
N HIS A 25 2.06 12.12 2.94
CA HIS A 25 2.51 11.40 1.75
C HIS A 25 1.50 10.28 1.47
N ALA A 26 0.78 10.37 0.35
CA ALA A 26 0.01 9.25 -0.16
C ALA A 26 1.00 8.15 -0.59
N GLN A 27 1.01 7.03 0.13
CA GLN A 27 1.83 5.88 -0.23
C GLN A 27 1.16 5.20 -1.42
N ASP A 28 1.69 5.47 -2.62
CA ASP A 28 1.15 4.95 -3.87
C ASP A 28 1.35 3.44 -3.90
N SER A 29 0.31 2.68 -3.55
CA SER A 29 0.27 1.23 -3.71
C SER A 29 -0.09 0.90 -5.16
N GLN A 30 0.66 1.44 -6.12
CA GLN A 30 0.48 1.04 -7.50
C GLN A 30 0.95 -0.41 -7.61
N PRO A 31 0.09 -1.35 -8.01
CA PRO A 31 0.62 -2.56 -8.60
C PRO A 31 1.55 -2.10 -9.71
N GLY A 32 2.81 -2.53 -9.68
CA GLY A 32 3.73 -2.24 -10.78
C GLY A 32 3.05 -2.59 -12.11
N LYS A 33 3.53 -2.03 -13.24
CA LYS A 33 2.94 -2.17 -14.59
C LYS A 33 2.53 -3.61 -15.00
N LEU A 34 2.97 -4.62 -14.27
CA LEU A 34 2.69 -6.04 -14.43
C LEU A 34 1.31 -6.50 -13.91
N ALA A 35 0.69 -5.82 -12.93
CA ALA A 35 -0.54 -6.28 -12.26
C ALA A 35 -1.70 -5.28 -12.42
N LEU A 36 -1.99 -4.88 -13.67
CA LEU A 36 -3.08 -3.95 -14.00
C LEU A 36 -4.47 -4.54 -13.78
N THR A 37 -4.59 -5.86 -13.86
CA THR A 37 -5.78 -6.63 -13.50
C THR A 37 -5.46 -7.54 -12.32
N PRO A 38 -6.48 -7.94 -11.52
CA PRO A 38 -6.27 -8.95 -10.49
C PRO A 38 -5.58 -10.20 -11.08
N PRO A 39 -4.51 -10.71 -10.46
CA PRO A 39 -3.80 -11.89 -10.96
C PRO A 39 -4.71 -13.13 -10.84
N MET A 40 -4.80 -13.89 -11.93
CA MET A 40 -5.52 -15.16 -12.00
C MET A 40 -4.52 -16.32 -11.91
N GLY A 41 -4.89 -17.41 -11.23
CA GLY A 41 -4.05 -18.58 -11.09
C GLY A 41 -4.53 -19.54 -10.02
N TRP A 42 -3.63 -20.38 -9.53
CA TRP A 42 -3.91 -21.42 -8.56
C TRP A 42 -2.88 -21.43 -7.42
N ASN A 43 -3.31 -21.88 -6.24
CA ASN A 43 -2.48 -21.94 -5.03
C ASN A 43 -2.54 -23.36 -4.43
N SER A 44 -1.37 -24.00 -4.29
CA SER A 44 -1.23 -25.37 -3.79
C SER A 44 -1.54 -25.54 -2.31
N TRP A 45 -1.35 -24.49 -1.52
CA TRP A 45 -1.49 -24.54 -0.07
C TRP A 45 -2.91 -24.87 0.37
N ASN A 46 -3.92 -24.31 -0.30
CA ASN A 46 -5.34 -24.47 0.06
C ASN A 46 -5.81 -25.93 0.07
N LYS A 47 -5.13 -26.82 -0.66
CA LYS A 47 -5.50 -28.24 -0.73
C LYS A 47 -4.43 -29.20 -0.25
N PHE A 48 -3.16 -28.89 -0.51
CA PHE A 48 -2.08 -29.86 -0.34
C PHE A 48 -1.16 -29.54 0.84
N GLY A 49 -1.15 -28.30 1.34
CA GLY A 49 -0.33 -27.91 2.49
C GLY A 49 1.15 -28.25 2.28
N CYS A 50 1.74 -29.01 3.22
CA CYS A 50 3.13 -29.47 3.10
C CYS A 50 3.33 -30.62 2.11
N ASN A 51 2.26 -31.27 1.64
CA ASN A 51 2.33 -32.40 0.72
C ASN A 51 2.39 -31.93 -0.74
N VAL A 52 3.41 -31.15 -1.08
CA VAL A 52 3.65 -30.64 -2.44
C VAL A 52 4.87 -31.33 -3.05
N SER A 53 4.75 -31.74 -4.31
CA SER A 53 5.82 -32.36 -5.09
C SER A 53 5.85 -31.79 -6.51
N GLU A 54 6.96 -31.97 -7.23
CA GLU A 54 7.12 -31.50 -8.61
C GLU A 54 6.06 -32.09 -9.54
N ASN A 55 5.86 -33.41 -9.50
CA ASN A 55 4.85 -34.10 -10.32
C ASN A 55 3.45 -33.53 -10.10
N LEU A 56 3.08 -33.26 -8.85
CA LEU A 56 1.78 -32.67 -8.52
C LEU A 56 1.61 -31.29 -9.17
N ILE A 57 2.63 -30.43 -9.11
CA ILE A 57 2.55 -29.09 -9.70
C ILE A 57 2.45 -29.16 -11.22
N MET A 58 3.16 -30.08 -11.87
CA MET A 58 3.04 -30.30 -13.32
C MET A 58 1.64 -30.78 -13.70
N GLU A 59 1.10 -31.79 -13.00
CA GLU A 59 -0.25 -32.30 -13.26
C GLU A 59 -1.33 -31.22 -13.08
N MET A 60 -1.19 -30.35 -12.06
CA MET A 60 -2.12 -29.24 -11.86
C MET A 60 -1.96 -28.17 -12.95
N ALA A 61 -0.76 -27.93 -13.45
CA ALA A 61 -0.53 -27.02 -14.57
C ALA A 61 -1.15 -27.55 -15.87
N ASP A 62 -0.97 -28.84 -16.17
CA ASP A 62 -1.56 -29.52 -17.34
C ASP A 62 -3.10 -29.51 -17.26
N ALA A 63 -3.69 -29.61 -16.06
CA ALA A 63 -5.13 -29.57 -15.88
C ALA A 63 -5.76 -28.17 -16.05
N MET A 64 -4.96 -27.09 -16.01
CA MET A 64 -5.45 -25.71 -16.12
C MET A 64 -5.51 -25.18 -17.57
N VAL A 65 -4.86 -25.86 -18.51
CA VAL A 65 -4.77 -25.47 -19.93
C VAL A 65 -5.71 -26.31 -20.77
#